data_AF-A0A7S4P7R8-F1
#
_entry.id   AF-A0A7S4P7R8-F1
#
_cell.length_a   1.000
_cell.length_b   1.000
_cell.length_c   1.000
_cell.angle_alpha   90.00
_cell.angle_beta   90.00
_cell.angle_gamma   90.00
#
_symmetry.space_group_name_H-M   'P 1'
#
loop_
_entity.id
_entity.type
_entity.pdbx_description
1 polymer ?
#
loop_
_entity_poly.entity_id
_entity_poly.type
_entity_poly.pdbx_seq_one_letter_code
_entity_poly.pdbx_strand_id
1 'polypeptide(L)'
;DEDEDEDEDEDEDEDLGGPEFGAPLRVFVHDVVRSGKKCSIQVPHNNWSLLVTQACVASSKEKEGTRVCLMCGVDEATTVVGHFRIGSVETIPLLGLEFPPSSNVVFQLTGAKKDSTEVHIA
;
A
#
# COMPACT_ATOMS: atom_id res chain seq x y z
N ASP A 1 59.93 13.05 -43.33
CA ASP A 1 58.68 13.23 -44.09
C ASP A 1 57.63 12.43 -43.32
N GLU A 2 57.41 12.66 -42.02
CA GLU A 2 56.84 13.88 -41.41
C GLU A 2 55.74 14.45 -42.31
N ASP A 3 54.49 14.12 -41.96
CA ASP A 3 53.40 15.08 -41.78
C ASP A 3 52.36 14.40 -40.87
N GLU A 4 52.37 14.85 -39.62
CA GLU A 4 51.30 14.73 -38.64
C GLU A 4 50.13 15.59 -39.13
N ASP A 5 48.90 15.08 -39.09
CA ASP A 5 47.70 15.90 -38.96
C ASP A 5 46.67 15.07 -38.16
N GLU A 6 46.61 15.38 -36.87
CA GLU A 6 45.55 15.03 -35.94
C GLU A 6 44.32 15.87 -36.30
N ASP A 7 43.24 15.24 -36.76
CA ASP A 7 41.91 15.85 -36.74
C ASP A 7 41.02 14.95 -35.87
N GLU A 8 40.99 15.32 -34.59
CA GLU A 8 39.96 14.90 -33.64
C GLU A 8 38.63 15.53 -34.09
N ASP A 9 37.80 14.76 -34.78
CA ASP A 9 36.39 15.09 -34.89
C ASP A 9 35.69 14.67 -33.58
N GLU A 10 35.74 15.59 -32.61
CA GLU A 10 34.85 15.64 -31.44
C GLU A 10 33.40 15.93 -31.90
N ASP A 11 32.73 14.94 -32.47
CA ASP A 11 31.28 15.01 -32.69
C ASP A 11 30.54 14.30 -31.56
N GLU A 12 30.29 15.12 -30.54
CA GLU A 12 29.11 15.16 -29.68
C GLU A 12 28.64 13.84 -29.09
N ASP A 13 28.89 13.71 -27.78
CA ASP A 13 28.10 12.88 -26.86
C ASP A 13 26.60 13.18 -27.03
N GLU A 14 25.94 12.54 -27.99
CA GLU A 14 24.52 12.25 -27.90
C GLU A 14 24.34 11.15 -26.84
N ASP A 15 24.60 11.50 -25.59
CA ASP A 15 23.93 10.89 -24.46
C ASP A 15 22.44 11.21 -24.65
N LEU A 16 21.78 10.36 -25.45
CA LEU A 16 20.35 10.17 -25.46
C LEU A 16 19.98 9.59 -24.09
N GLY A 17 20.15 10.42 -23.06
CA GLY A 17 19.54 10.31 -21.76
C GLY A 17 18.04 10.32 -22.00
N GLY A 18 17.52 9.17 -22.41
CA GLY A 18 16.12 8.83 -22.26
C GLY A 18 15.78 9.17 -20.82
N PRO A 19 14.60 9.77 -20.56
CA PRO A 19 14.27 10.28 -19.25
C PRO A 19 14.65 9.21 -18.24
N GLU A 20 15.62 9.51 -17.36
CA GLU A 20 15.83 8.75 -16.14
C GLU A 20 14.42 8.52 -15.62
N PHE A 21 13.94 7.28 -15.66
CA PHE A 21 12.59 6.97 -15.22
C PHE A 21 12.57 7.37 -13.74
N GLY A 22 12.15 8.60 -13.47
CA GLY A 22 12.20 9.20 -12.15
C GLY A 22 11.53 8.23 -11.21
N ALA A 23 12.18 7.91 -10.10
CA ALA A 23 11.64 6.98 -9.13
C ALA A 23 10.17 7.33 -8.87
N PRO A 24 9.25 6.34 -8.87
CA PRO A 24 7.83 6.63 -8.75
C PRO A 24 7.57 7.44 -7.48
N LEU A 25 6.82 8.54 -7.60
CA LEU A 25 6.45 9.35 -6.44
C LEU A 25 5.66 8.49 -5.46
N ARG A 26 6.11 8.46 -4.19
CA ARG A 26 5.46 7.69 -3.12
C ARG A 26 4.85 8.64 -2.09
N VAL A 27 3.58 8.40 -1.78
CA VAL A 27 2.84 9.10 -0.73
C VAL A 27 2.45 8.08 0.34
N PHE A 28 2.70 8.42 1.60
CA PHE A 28 2.29 7.58 2.73
C PHE A 28 0.83 7.85 3.05
N VAL A 29 0.04 6.77 3.16
CA VAL A 29 -1.38 6.81 3.49
C VAL A 29 -1.60 6.05 4.80
N HIS A 30 -2.51 6.54 5.63
CA HIS A 30 -2.93 5.90 6.87
C HIS A 30 -4.44 6.06 7.03
N ASP A 31 -5.11 5.01 7.50
CA ASP A 31 -6.52 5.07 7.91
C ASP A 31 -6.82 4.13 9.09
N VAL A 32 -7.97 4.32 9.74
CA VAL A 32 -8.43 3.58 10.91
C VAL A 32 -9.72 2.82 10.60
N VAL A 33 -9.63 1.50 10.59
CA VAL A 33 -10.78 0.60 10.43
C VAL A 33 -11.35 0.28 11.81
N ARG A 34 -12.64 0.54 12.00
CA ARG A 34 -13.36 0.27 13.25
C ARG A 34 -14.34 -0.88 13.07
N SER A 35 -14.44 -1.75 14.05
CA SER A 35 -15.37 -2.89 13.99
C SER A 35 -16.83 -2.44 13.84
N GLY A 36 -17.54 -3.05 12.90
CA GLY A 36 -18.92 -2.66 12.56
C GLY A 36 -19.05 -1.42 11.66
N LYS A 37 -17.94 -0.88 11.14
CA LYS A 37 -17.92 0.16 10.10
C LYS A 37 -17.04 -0.29 8.93
N LYS A 38 -17.41 0.13 7.73
CA LYS A 38 -16.55 0.03 6.54
C LYS A 38 -15.69 1.30 6.46
N CYS A 39 -14.43 1.12 6.10
CA CYS A 39 -13.50 2.18 5.73
C CYS A 39 -13.21 2.01 4.23
N SER A 40 -13.12 3.11 3.49
CA SER A 40 -12.93 3.08 2.04
C SER A 40 -11.88 4.10 1.62
N ILE A 41 -10.91 3.68 0.81
CA ILE A 41 -9.90 4.52 0.21
C ILE A 41 -10.12 4.53 -1.30
N GLN A 42 -10.43 5.70 -1.84
CA GLN A 42 -10.52 5.89 -3.29
C GLN A 42 -9.12 6.11 -3.86
N VAL A 43 -8.65 5.17 -4.67
CA VAL A 43 -7.40 5.35 -5.43
C VAL A 43 -7.65 6.40 -6.52
N PRO A 44 -6.81 7.45 -6.62
CA PRO A 44 -6.95 8.45 -7.66
C PRO A 44 -6.93 7.86 -9.08
N HIS A 45 -7.48 8.61 -10.03
CA HIS A 45 -7.40 8.27 -11.45
C HIS A 45 -5.96 8.39 -11.97
N ASN A 46 -5.57 7.50 -12.89
CA ASN A 46 -4.31 7.43 -13.65
C ASN A 46 -3.01 7.53 -12.84
N ASN A 47 -2.06 6.62 -13.10
CA ASN A 47 -0.68 6.61 -12.58
C ASN A 47 -0.51 6.48 -11.05
N TRP A 48 -1.58 6.19 -10.31
CA TRP A 48 -1.53 5.89 -8.87
C TRP A 48 -1.99 4.47 -8.58
N SER A 49 -1.22 3.73 -7.79
CA SER A 49 -1.69 2.50 -7.14
C SER A 49 -1.70 2.68 -5.63
N LEU A 50 -2.57 1.94 -4.94
CA LEU A 50 -2.54 1.85 -3.50
C LEU A 50 -1.85 0.56 -3.11
N LEU A 51 -0.71 0.67 -2.43
CA LEU A 51 -0.03 -0.45 -1.81
C LEU A 51 -0.32 -0.46 -0.32
N VAL A 52 -1.00 -1.49 0.16
CA VAL A 52 -1.21 -1.72 1.60
C VAL A 52 -0.06 -2.57 2.13
N THR A 53 0.62 -2.06 3.13
CA THR A 53 1.87 -2.64 3.64
C THR A 53 1.67 -3.34 4.98
N GLN A 54 0.80 -2.82 5.83
CA GLN A 54 0.61 -3.33 7.18
C GLN A 54 -0.77 -3.01 7.75
N ALA A 55 -1.19 -3.84 8.69
CA ALA A 55 -2.33 -3.59 9.54
C ALA A 55 -1.96 -3.84 10.99
N CYS A 56 -2.35 -2.96 11.90
CA CYS A 56 -2.02 -3.04 13.32
C CYS A 56 -3.23 -2.75 14.21
N VAL A 57 -3.51 -3.61 15.18
CA VAL A 57 -4.51 -3.35 16.21
C VAL A 57 -4.03 -2.15 17.04
N ALA A 58 -4.80 -1.06 16.98
CA ALA A 58 -4.52 0.14 17.75
C ALA A 58 -5.15 0.06 19.15
N SER A 59 -6.38 -0.47 19.22
CA SER A 59 -7.06 -0.71 20.48
C SER A 59 -8.08 -1.83 20.34
N SER A 60 -8.31 -2.58 21.42
CA SER A 60 -9.40 -3.57 21.46
C SER A 60 -9.97 -3.70 22.87
N LYS A 61 -11.29 -3.81 22.95
CA LYS A 61 -12.05 -4.19 24.16
C LYS A 61 -12.45 -5.66 24.15
N GLU A 62 -11.99 -6.42 23.15
CA GLU A 62 -12.22 -7.86 23.10
C GLU A 62 -11.38 -8.58 24.16
N LYS A 63 -11.80 -9.79 24.51
CA LYS A 63 -11.00 -10.64 25.41
C LYS A 63 -9.72 -11.06 24.71
N GLU A 64 -8.65 -11.20 25.48
CA GLU A 64 -7.39 -11.77 25.00
C GLU A 64 -7.63 -13.13 24.32
N GLY A 65 -6.94 -13.37 23.21
CA GLY A 65 -7.11 -14.56 22.38
C GLY A 65 -8.28 -14.52 21.40
N THR A 66 -9.16 -13.50 21.46
CA THR A 66 -10.22 -13.28 20.46
C THR A 66 -9.60 -13.12 19.07
N ARG A 67 -10.16 -13.83 18.09
CA ARG A 67 -9.76 -13.72 16.69
C ARG A 67 -10.58 -12.65 15.99
N VAL A 68 -9.91 -11.66 15.41
CA VAL A 68 -10.53 -10.61 14.59
C VAL A 68 -9.96 -10.70 13.19
N CYS A 69 -10.81 -10.70 12.16
CA CYS A 69 -10.38 -10.81 10.77
C CYS A 69 -10.39 -9.43 10.12
N LEU A 70 -9.33 -9.12 9.37
CA LEU A 70 -9.31 -7.99 8.44
C LEU A 70 -9.80 -8.46 7.08
N MET A 71 -10.88 -7.86 6.62
CA MET A 71 -11.39 -7.99 5.27
C MET A 71 -10.88 -6.83 4.44
N CYS A 72 -10.46 -7.11 3.20
CA CYS A 72 -10.09 -6.09 2.22
C CYS A 72 -10.52 -6.52 0.81
N GLY A 73 -10.84 -5.56 -0.04
CA GLY A 73 -11.14 -5.79 -1.45
C GLY A 73 -11.59 -4.53 -2.16
N VAL A 74 -12.22 -4.67 -3.32
CA VAL A 74 -12.72 -3.56 -4.13
C VAL A 74 -14.26 -3.55 -4.07
N ASP A 75 -14.83 -2.39 -3.79
CA ASP A 75 -16.27 -2.20 -3.62
C ASP A 75 -16.88 -3.17 -2.59
N GLU A 76 -17.82 -4.02 -3.01
CA GLU A 76 -18.47 -5.00 -2.14
C GLU A 76 -17.75 -6.36 -2.10
N ALA A 77 -16.81 -6.60 -3.03
CA ALA A 77 -16.09 -7.86 -3.14
C ALA A 77 -14.87 -7.87 -2.21
N THR A 78 -15.10 -8.20 -0.94
CA THR A 78 -14.05 -8.29 0.09
C THR A 78 -13.67 -9.72 0.43
N THR A 79 -12.39 -9.96 0.71
CA THR A 79 -11.85 -11.24 1.19
C THR A 79 -11.06 -11.05 2.48
N VAL A 80 -10.83 -12.14 3.22
CA VAL A 80 -9.99 -12.10 4.41
C VAL A 80 -8.53 -11.96 4.00
N VAL A 81 -7.86 -10.90 4.44
CA VAL A 81 -6.43 -10.65 4.17
C VAL A 81 -5.55 -10.80 5.41
N GLY A 82 -6.15 -10.86 6.60
CA GLY A 82 -5.40 -10.98 7.85
C GLY A 82 -6.24 -11.46 9.02
N HIS A 83 -5.56 -12.05 10.00
CA HIS A 83 -6.13 -12.47 11.27
C HIS A 83 -5.34 -11.90 12.43
N PHE A 84 -5.99 -11.05 13.23
CA PHE A 84 -5.48 -10.64 14.51
C PHE A 84 -5.91 -11.64 15.58
N ARG A 85 -5.06 -11.81 16.58
CA ARG A 85 -5.39 -12.48 17.82
C ARG A 85 -5.03 -11.54 18.95
N ILE A 86 -6.05 -10.94 19.56
CA ILE A 86 -5.88 -9.87 20.56
C ILE A 86 -4.94 -10.32 21.68
N GLY A 87 -3.93 -9.51 21.99
CA GLY A 87 -2.86 -9.79 22.95
C GLY A 87 -1.75 -10.73 22.48
N SER A 88 -1.75 -11.18 21.22
CA SER A 88 -0.69 -12.09 20.70
C SER A 88 -0.25 -11.79 19.27
N VAL A 89 -1.18 -11.60 18.34
CA VAL A 89 -0.91 -11.22 16.95
C VAL A 89 -1.67 -9.94 16.67
N GLU A 90 -1.00 -8.82 16.89
CA GLU A 90 -1.60 -7.49 16.79
C GLU A 90 -1.11 -6.69 15.58
N THR A 91 -0.08 -7.17 14.88
CA THR A 91 0.41 -6.55 13.65
C THR A 91 0.52 -7.62 12.56
N ILE A 92 0.06 -7.27 11.36
CA ILE A 92 0.07 -8.14 10.18
C ILE A 92 0.76 -7.39 9.05
N PRO A 93 1.89 -7.91 8.53
CA PRO A 93 2.45 -7.42 7.28
C PRO A 93 1.55 -7.88 6.12
N LEU A 94 1.12 -6.94 5.28
CA LEU A 94 0.27 -7.16 4.09
C LEU A 94 1.07 -7.06 2.78
N LEU A 95 2.40 -7.19 2.88
CA LEU A 95 3.42 -7.01 1.84
C LEU A 95 2.96 -7.49 0.46
N GLY A 96 2.43 -6.57 -0.35
CA GLY A 96 2.05 -6.82 -1.74
C GLY A 96 0.55 -6.79 -2.02
N LEU A 97 -0.29 -6.33 -1.10
CA LEU A 97 -1.69 -6.03 -1.42
C LEU A 97 -1.77 -4.69 -2.17
N GLU A 98 -1.70 -4.77 -3.50
CA GLU A 98 -1.74 -3.62 -4.41
C GLU A 98 -3.08 -3.52 -5.13
N PHE A 99 -3.60 -2.29 -5.22
CA PHE A 99 -4.84 -1.98 -5.92
C PHE A 99 -4.61 -0.98 -7.06
N PRO A 100 -5.23 -1.21 -8.23
CA PRO A 100 -5.01 -0.38 -9.40
C PRO A 100 -5.68 1.01 -9.28
N PRO A 101 -5.30 1.96 -10.15
CA PRO A 101 -5.94 3.27 -10.24
C PRO A 101 -7.46 3.17 -10.34
N SER A 102 -8.16 4.18 -9.82
CA SER A 102 -9.64 4.27 -9.81
C SER A 102 -10.37 3.20 -8.98
N SER A 103 -9.66 2.34 -8.24
CA SER A 103 -10.29 1.38 -7.32
C SER A 103 -10.87 2.08 -6.09
N ASN A 104 -12.05 1.67 -5.66
CA ASN A 104 -12.58 1.99 -4.33
C ASN A 104 -12.26 0.82 -3.39
N VAL A 105 -11.17 0.95 -2.64
CA VAL A 105 -10.65 -0.11 -1.79
C VAL A 105 -11.35 -0.07 -0.45
N VAL A 106 -11.99 -1.17 -0.07
CA VAL A 106 -12.81 -1.26 1.14
C VAL A 106 -12.16 -2.17 2.17
N PHE A 107 -12.08 -1.69 3.41
CA PHE A 107 -11.61 -2.43 4.58
C PHE A 107 -12.73 -2.60 5.59
N GLN A 108 -12.79 -3.78 6.22
CA GLN A 108 -13.77 -4.09 7.25
C GLN A 108 -13.20 -5.08 8.27
N LEU A 109 -13.60 -4.95 9.53
CA LEU A 109 -13.31 -5.95 10.55
C LEU A 109 -14.51 -6.87 10.79
N THR A 110 -14.23 -8.17 10.93
CA THR A 110 -15.21 -9.17 11.35
C THR A 110 -14.67 -9.97 12.55
N GLY A 111 -15.55 -10.65 13.29
CA GLY A 111 -15.15 -11.39 14.51
C GLY A 111 -14.96 -10.53 15.77
N ALA A 112 -15.20 -9.21 15.68
CA ALA A 112 -15.24 -8.29 16.81
C ALA A 112 -16.64 -7.70 16.99
N LYS A 113 -17.00 -7.33 18.22
CA LYS A 113 -18.22 -6.56 18.51
C LYS A 113 -18.13 -5.18 17.86
N LYS A 114 -19.28 -4.56 17.59
CA LYS A 114 -19.33 -3.20 17.03
C LYS A 114 -18.61 -2.20 17.95
N ASP A 115 -17.81 -1.31 17.37
CA ASP A 115 -17.05 -0.23 18.04
C ASP A 115 -16.13 -0.74 19.18
N SER A 116 -15.72 -2.00 19.14
CA SER A 116 -14.86 -2.64 20.14
C SER A 116 -13.39 -2.69 19.77
N THR A 117 -13.07 -2.69 18.48
CA THR A 117 -11.71 -2.87 17.97
C THR A 117 -11.40 -1.85 16.89
N GLU A 118 -10.22 -1.26 16.97
CA GLU A 118 -9.66 -0.32 15.99
C GLU A 118 -8.36 -0.88 15.42
N VAL A 119 -8.23 -0.84 14.11
CA VAL A 119 -7.05 -1.29 13.37
C VAL A 119 -6.56 -0.17 12.49
N HIS A 120 -5.29 0.19 12.60
CA HIS A 120 -4.59 1.10 11.70
C HIS A 120 -4.16 0.34 10.45
N ILE A 121 -4.36 0.94 9.29
CA ILE A 121 -3.92 0.44 7.99
C ILE A 121 -2.92 1.44 7.41
N ALA A 122 -1.83 0.93 6.86
CA ALA A 122 -0.82 1.68 6.11
C ALA A 122 -0.22 0.81 5.00
#